data_AF-A6HY02-F1
#
_entry.id   AF-A6HY02-F1
#
_cell.length_a   1.000
_cell.length_b   1.000
_cell.length_c   1.000
_cell.angle_alpha   90.00
_cell.angle_beta   90.00
_cell.angle_gamma   90.00
#
_symmetry.space_group_name_H-M   'P 1'
#
loop_
_entity.id
_entity.type
_entity.pdbx_description
1 polymer ?
#
loop_
_entity_poly.entity_id
_entity_poly.type
_entity_poly.pdbx_seq_one_letter_code
_entity_poly.pdbx_strand_id
1 'polypeptide(L)'
;MGEFNEKKATCGTVCLKYLLFTYNCCFWLAGLAVMAVGIWTLALKSDYISLLASSTYLATAYILVVAGVVVMVTGVLGCCATFKERRNLLRLYFILLLIIFLLEIIAGILAYVYYQQVRA
;
A
#
# COMPACT_ATOMS: atom_id res chain seq x y z
N MET A 1 5.92 -36.46 -19.37
CA MET A 1 6.46 -35.15 -18.91
C MET A 1 5.36 -34.21 -18.37
N GLY A 2 4.23 -34.73 -17.87
CA GLY A 2 3.09 -33.91 -17.40
C GLY A 2 3.00 -33.77 -15.87
N GLU A 3 3.53 -34.73 -15.10
CA GLU A 3 3.33 -34.77 -13.63
C GLU A 3 4.21 -33.79 -12.83
N PHE A 4 5.35 -33.34 -13.38
CA PHE A 4 6.21 -32.35 -12.72
C PHE A 4 5.63 -30.93 -12.75
N ASN A 5 4.77 -30.63 -13.72
CA ASN A 5 4.09 -29.33 -13.80
C ASN A 5 2.92 -29.23 -12.81
N GLU A 6 2.21 -30.35 -12.58
CA GLU A 6 1.08 -30.40 -11.66
C GLU A 6 1.50 -30.26 -10.18
N LYS A 7 2.60 -30.92 -9.75
CA LYS A 7 3.14 -30.74 -8.38
C LYS A 7 3.67 -29.32 -8.13
N LYS A 8 4.25 -28.67 -9.14
CA LYS A 8 4.66 -27.26 -9.07
C LYS A 8 3.47 -26.33 -9.00
N ALA A 9 2.38 -26.62 -9.69
CA ALA A 9 1.15 -25.82 -9.61
C ALA A 9 0.57 -25.84 -8.19
N THR A 10 0.55 -27.00 -7.51
CA THR A 10 0.06 -27.09 -6.12
C THR A 10 1.01 -26.44 -5.12
N CYS A 11 2.31 -26.74 -5.18
CA CYS A 11 3.31 -26.16 -4.28
C CYS A 11 3.45 -24.64 -4.48
N GLY A 12 3.45 -24.19 -5.74
CA GLY A 12 3.51 -22.77 -6.10
C GLY A 12 2.30 -21.99 -5.61
N THR A 13 1.10 -22.56 -5.67
CA THR A 13 -0.10 -21.90 -5.15
C THR A 13 -0.05 -21.74 -3.62
N VAL A 14 0.45 -22.74 -2.90
CA VAL A 14 0.65 -22.65 -1.43
C VAL A 14 1.73 -21.62 -1.10
N CYS A 15 2.85 -21.63 -1.81
CA CYS A 15 3.95 -20.68 -1.63
C CYS A 15 3.50 -19.24 -1.91
N LEU A 16 2.75 -19.02 -3.00
CA LEU A 16 2.15 -17.71 -3.33
C LEU A 16 1.15 -17.25 -2.27
N LYS A 17 0.30 -18.16 -1.76
CA LYS A 17 -0.66 -17.83 -0.68
C LYS A 17 0.07 -17.36 0.58
N TYR A 18 1.16 -18.04 0.94
CA TYR A 18 1.97 -17.69 2.12
C TYR A 18 2.74 -16.37 1.91
N LEU A 19 3.32 -16.19 0.72
CA LEU A 19 4.05 -14.98 0.36
C LEU A 19 3.13 -13.75 0.33
N LEU A 20 1.93 -13.88 -0.24
CA LEU A 20 0.91 -12.82 -0.20
C LEU A 20 0.49 -12.48 1.23
N PHE A 21 0.31 -13.50 2.08
CA PHE A 21 -0.02 -13.28 3.49
C PHE A 21 1.09 -12.51 4.23
N THR A 22 2.35 -12.94 4.08
CA THR A 22 3.49 -12.26 4.69
C THR A 22 3.63 -10.82 4.19
N TYR A 23 3.58 -10.61 2.88
CA TYR A 23 3.66 -9.27 2.27
C TYR A 23 2.56 -8.35 2.79
N ASN A 24 1.32 -8.85 2.84
CA ASN A 24 0.18 -8.10 3.32
C ASN A 24 0.30 -7.76 4.82
N CYS A 25 0.88 -8.65 5.64
CA CYS A 25 1.15 -8.40 7.05
C CYS A 25 2.22 -7.32 7.24
N CYS A 26 3.30 -7.37 6.45
CA CYS A 26 4.33 -6.32 6.42
C CYS A 26 3.75 -4.97 5.99
N PHE A 27 2.90 -4.95 4.95
CA PHE A 27 2.22 -3.75 4.48
C PHE A 27 1.30 -3.17 5.55
N TRP A 28 0.56 -4.00 6.27
CA TRP A 28 -0.31 -3.54 7.34
C TRP A 28 0.47 -2.86 8.48
N LEU A 29 1.60 -3.45 8.90
CA LEU A 29 2.50 -2.84 9.89
C LEU A 29 3.13 -1.53 9.37
N ALA A 30 3.52 -1.50 8.10
CA ALA A 30 4.04 -0.28 7.48
C ALA A 30 2.96 0.82 7.41
N GLY A 31 1.70 0.47 7.11
CA GLY A 31 0.56 1.39 7.12
C GLY A 31 0.32 2.01 8.49
N LEU A 32 0.39 1.22 9.56
CA LEU A 32 0.33 1.74 10.94
C LEU A 32 1.47 2.70 11.25
N ALA A 33 2.69 2.38 10.85
CA ALA A 33 3.85 3.25 11.06
C ALA A 33 3.68 4.59 10.31
N VAL A 34 3.29 4.53 9.02
CA VAL A 34 3.05 5.74 8.20
C VAL A 34 1.90 6.57 8.75
N MET A 35 0.81 5.93 9.19
CA MET A 35 -0.31 6.62 9.82
C MET A 35 0.11 7.29 11.14
N ALA A 36 0.88 6.61 11.99
CA ALA A 36 1.40 7.17 13.22
C ALA A 36 2.29 8.39 12.96
N VAL A 37 3.19 8.31 11.97
CA VAL A 37 4.01 9.45 11.54
C VAL A 37 3.14 10.58 11.01
N GLY A 38 2.12 10.29 10.19
CA GLY A 38 1.18 11.28 9.68
C GLY A 38 0.46 12.00 10.82
N ILE A 39 -0.15 11.26 11.74
CA ILE A 39 -0.85 11.81 12.91
C ILE A 39 0.10 12.62 13.78
N TRP A 40 1.31 12.13 14.05
CA TRP A 40 2.35 12.85 14.78
C TRP A 40 2.68 14.18 14.11
N THR A 41 2.84 14.17 12.79
CA THR A 41 3.11 15.35 11.95
C THR A 41 1.96 16.38 12.00
N LEU A 42 0.70 15.91 12.02
CA LEU A 42 -0.46 16.79 12.22
C LEU A 42 -0.54 17.31 13.66
N ALA A 43 -0.25 16.50 14.67
CA ALA A 43 -0.30 16.86 16.08
C ALA A 43 0.76 17.91 16.44
N LEU A 44 1.95 17.84 15.84
CA LEU A 44 2.96 18.90 15.93
C LEU A 44 2.45 20.25 15.40
N LYS A 45 1.45 20.27 14.51
CA LYS A 45 0.91 21.54 14.01
C LYS A 45 -0.08 22.21 14.96
N SER A 46 -0.74 21.44 15.84
CA SER A 46 -1.64 21.98 16.88
C SER A 46 -0.88 22.81 17.92
N ASP A 47 0.32 22.39 18.29
CA ASP A 47 1.13 23.08 19.31
C ASP A 47 1.97 24.23 18.73
N TYR A 48 2.33 24.17 17.45
CA TYR A 48 3.14 25.20 16.77
C TYR A 48 2.24 26.10 15.92
N ILE A 49 1.40 26.89 16.60
CA ILE A 49 0.50 27.86 15.96
C ILE A 49 1.28 28.79 15.02
N SER A 50 0.92 28.69 13.73
CA SER A 50 0.97 29.73 12.68
C SER A 50 2.29 30.36 12.22
N LEU A 51 3.47 30.00 12.71
CA LEU A 51 4.65 30.85 12.44
C LEU A 51 5.67 30.39 11.38
N LEU A 52 5.70 29.15 10.87
CA LEU A 52 6.74 28.81 9.86
C LEU A 52 6.49 27.64 8.89
N ALA A 53 5.39 26.88 8.98
CA ALA A 53 5.20 25.70 8.15
C ALA A 53 4.35 26.00 6.89
N SER A 54 5.01 26.02 5.73
CA SER A 54 4.46 26.15 4.39
C SER A 54 3.27 25.20 4.14
N SER A 55 2.28 25.66 3.38
CA SER A 55 1.08 24.89 2.96
C SER A 55 1.42 23.51 2.37
N THR A 56 2.62 23.34 1.81
CA THR A 56 3.18 22.09 1.32
C THR A 56 3.38 21.03 2.41
N TYR A 57 3.86 21.40 3.61
CA TYR A 57 4.06 20.45 4.72
C TYR A 57 2.74 19.83 5.19
N LEU A 58 1.68 20.65 5.29
CA LEU A 58 0.35 20.18 5.69
C LEU A 58 -0.23 19.25 4.63
N ALA A 59 -0.08 19.61 3.35
CA ALA A 59 -0.50 18.78 2.23
C ALA A 59 0.20 17.40 2.27
N THR A 60 1.52 17.37 2.50
CA THR A 60 2.28 16.11 2.62
C THR A 60 1.81 15.27 3.81
N ALA A 61 1.58 15.87 4.98
CA ALA A 61 1.12 15.16 6.17
C ALA A 61 -0.27 14.53 5.95
N TYR A 62 -1.18 15.25 5.30
CA TYR A 62 -2.51 14.74 4.96
C TYR A 62 -2.42 13.57 3.96
N ILE A 63 -1.58 13.69 2.93
CA ILE A 63 -1.33 12.61 1.96
C ILE A 63 -0.77 11.37 2.67
N LEU A 64 0.16 11.52 3.62
CA LEU A 64 0.71 10.41 4.42
C LEU A 64 -0.39 9.69 5.22
N VAL A 65 -1.28 10.44 5.89
CA VAL A 65 -2.40 9.85 6.64
C VAL A 65 -3.33 9.08 5.71
N VAL A 66 -3.75 9.68 4.58
CA VAL A 66 -4.64 9.04 3.61
C VAL A 66 -4.00 7.78 3.03
N ALA A 67 -2.72 7.84 2.65
CA ALA A 67 -1.97 6.68 2.17
C ALA A 67 -1.90 5.57 3.24
N GLY A 68 -1.63 5.91 4.50
CA GLY A 68 -1.64 4.97 5.62
C GLY A 68 -2.99 4.27 5.82
N VAL A 69 -4.10 5.00 5.75
CA VAL A 69 -5.46 4.43 5.80
C VAL A 69 -5.68 3.43 4.66
N VAL A 70 -5.33 3.82 3.42
CA VAL A 70 -5.49 2.95 2.25
C VAL A 70 -4.70 1.65 2.43
N VAL A 71 -3.45 1.74 2.89
CA VAL A 71 -2.60 0.57 3.17
C VAL A 71 -3.15 -0.30 4.30
N MET A 72 -3.70 0.27 5.37
CA MET A 72 -4.35 -0.50 6.42
C MET A 72 -5.60 -1.24 5.92
N VAL A 73 -6.43 -0.58 5.10
CA VAL A 73 -7.65 -1.19 4.54
C VAL A 73 -7.27 -2.33 3.59
N THR A 74 -6.31 -2.13 2.69
CA THR A 74 -5.83 -3.21 1.81
C THR A 74 -5.20 -4.36 2.60
N GLY A 75 -4.51 -4.05 3.71
CA GLY A 75 -4.05 -4.99 4.73
C GLY A 75 -5.15 -5.88 5.30
N VAL A 76 -6.22 -5.27 5.82
CA VAL A 76 -7.36 -6.00 6.39
C VAL A 76 -8.08 -6.83 5.32
N LEU A 77 -8.28 -6.25 4.12
CA LEU A 77 -8.89 -6.96 2.99
C LEU A 77 -8.05 -8.17 2.54
N GLY A 78 -6.71 -8.08 2.56
CA GLY A 78 -5.83 -9.20 2.24
C GLY A 78 -5.87 -10.31 3.29
N CYS A 79 -5.98 -9.96 4.57
CA CYS A 79 -6.23 -10.95 5.63
C CYS A 79 -7.59 -11.63 5.41
N CYS A 80 -8.66 -10.86 5.22
CA CYS A 80 -10.00 -11.39 4.92
C CYS A 80 -10.02 -12.28 3.66
N ALA A 81 -9.30 -11.90 2.60
CA ALA A 81 -9.18 -12.69 1.38
C ALA A 81 -8.44 -14.01 1.58
N THR A 82 -7.46 -14.03 2.49
CA THR A 82 -6.69 -15.24 2.81
C THR A 82 -7.48 -16.18 3.73
N PHE A 83 -8.19 -15.64 4.72
CA PHE A 83 -9.05 -16.41 5.64
C PHE A 83 -10.27 -16.99 4.94
N LYS A 84 -10.89 -16.23 4.03
CA LYS A 84 -12.04 -16.69 3.27
C LYS A 84 -11.52 -17.51 2.08
N GLU A 85 -11.44 -18.83 2.25
CA GLU A 85 -10.90 -19.81 1.27
C GLU A 85 -11.71 -19.93 -0.05
N ARG A 86 -12.32 -18.84 -0.50
CA ARG A 86 -12.99 -18.72 -1.78
C ARG A 86 -11.94 -18.29 -2.79
N ARG A 87 -11.57 -19.20 -3.70
CA ARG A 87 -10.60 -18.94 -4.78
C ARG A 87 -10.87 -17.64 -5.56
N ASN A 88 -12.13 -17.23 -5.66
CA ASN A 88 -12.54 -15.99 -6.33
C ASN A 88 -12.14 -14.71 -5.57
N LEU A 89 -12.10 -14.76 -4.23
CA LEU A 89 -11.74 -13.62 -3.39
C LEU A 89 -10.23 -13.34 -3.43
N LEU A 90 -9.43 -14.41 -3.44
CA LEU A 90 -7.97 -14.32 -3.63
C LEU A 90 -7.62 -13.72 -5.01
N ARG A 91 -8.34 -14.13 -6.06
CA ARG A 91 -8.19 -13.58 -7.42
C ARG A 91 -8.53 -12.08 -7.46
N LEU A 92 -9.62 -11.68 -6.83
CA LEU A 92 -10.05 -10.29 -6.79
C LEU A 92 -9.03 -9.42 -6.05
N TYR A 93 -8.49 -9.92 -4.94
CA TYR A 93 -7.43 -9.25 -4.19
C TYR A 93 -6.15 -9.08 -5.01
N PHE A 94 -5.74 -10.10 -5.76
CA PHE A 94 -4.59 -10.00 -6.66
C PHE A 94 -4.79 -8.95 -7.78
N ILE A 95 -5.97 -8.91 -8.39
CA ILE A 95 -6.32 -7.88 -9.39
C ILE A 95 -6.28 -6.49 -8.76
N LEU A 96 -6.82 -6.32 -7.55
CA LEU A 96 -6.82 -5.06 -6.83
C LEU A 96 -5.39 -4.58 -6.53
N LEU A 97 -4.49 -5.48 -6.09
CA LEU A 97 -3.06 -5.16 -5.90
C LEU A 97 -2.38 -4.74 -7.21
N LEU A 98 -2.66 -5.43 -8.32
CA LEU A 98 -2.13 -5.04 -9.62
C LEU A 98 -2.59 -3.65 -10.04
N ILE A 99 -3.86 -3.31 -9.82
CA ILE A 99 -4.39 -1.97 -10.12
C ILE A 99 -3.68 -0.91 -9.26
N ILE A 100 -3.49 -1.15 -7.96
CA ILE A 100 -2.75 -0.23 -7.08
C ILE A 100 -1.32 -0.03 -7.58
N PHE A 101 -0.64 -1.10 -7.97
CA PHE A 101 0.72 -1.03 -8.50
C PHE A 101 0.82 -0.19 -9.78
N LEU A 102 -0.15 -0.34 -10.69
CA LEU A 102 -0.21 0.50 -11.90
C LEU A 102 -0.48 1.97 -11.56
N LEU A 103 -1.36 2.24 -10.59
CA LEU A 103 -1.63 3.61 -10.13
C LEU A 103 -0.40 4.26 -9.49
N GLU A 104 0.35 3.52 -8.67
CA GLU A 104 1.62 3.97 -8.08
C GLU A 104 2.66 4.32 -9.16
N ILE A 105 2.79 3.50 -10.21
CA ILE A 105 3.68 3.78 -11.35
C ILE A 105 3.25 5.07 -12.05
N ILE A 106 1.95 5.23 -12.34
CA ILE A 106 1.43 6.44 -13.00
C ILE A 106 1.68 7.67 -12.13
N ALA A 107 1.43 7.58 -10.83
CA ALA A 107 1.69 8.65 -9.87
C ALA A 107 3.18 9.01 -9.80
N GLY A 108 4.06 8.00 -9.79
CA GLY A 108 5.52 8.20 -9.80
C GLY A 108 6.03 8.88 -11.07
N ILE A 109 5.52 8.47 -12.24
CA ILE A 109 5.84 9.12 -13.52
C ILE A 109 5.33 10.57 -13.52
N LEU A 110 4.10 10.81 -13.07
CA LEU A 110 3.51 12.14 -13.00
C LEU A 110 4.29 13.05 -12.05
N ALA A 111 4.69 12.53 -10.89
CA ALA A 111 5.52 13.24 -9.92
C ALA A 111 6.90 13.59 -10.51
N TYR A 112 7.53 12.67 -11.24
CA TYR A 112 8.80 12.92 -11.92
C TYR A 112 8.69 14.02 -12.98
N VAL A 113 7.68 13.95 -13.85
CA VAL A 113 7.43 14.95 -14.90
C VAL A 113 7.14 16.33 -14.29
N TYR A 114 6.31 16.38 -13.24
CA TYR A 114 6.01 17.64 -12.56
C TYR A 114 7.25 18.23 -11.87
N TYR A 115 8.08 17.38 -11.25
CA TYR A 115 9.34 17.82 -10.66
C TYR A 115 10.31 18.41 -11.69
N GLN A 116 10.36 17.84 -12.90
CA GLN A 116 11.14 18.38 -14.01
C GLN A 116 10.60 19.74 -14.47
N GLN A 117 9.28 19.90 -14.59
CA GLN A 117 8.67 21.20 -14.96
C GLN A 117 8.86 22.29 -13.92
N VAL A 118 8.87 21.96 -12.63
CA VAL A 118 9.09 22.93 -11.54
C VAL A 118 10.57 23.36 -11.44
N ARG A 119 11.51 22.54 -11.94
CA ARG A 119 12.96 22.86 -11.93
C ARG A 119 13.49 23.48 -13.22
N ALA A 120 12.72 23.42 -14.32
CA ALA A 120 13.05 24.04 -15.61
C ALA A 120 12.58 25.50 -15.66
#